data_AF-A0A2W1AR18-F1
#
_entry.id   AF-A0A2W1AR18-F1
#
_cell.length_a   1.000
_cell.length_b   1.000
_cell.length_c   1.000
_cell.angle_alpha   90.00
_cell.angle_beta   90.00
_cell.angle_gamma   90.00
#
_symmetry.space_group_name_H-M   'P 1'
#
loop_
_entity.id
_entity.type
_entity.pdbx_description
1 polymer ?
#
loop_
_entity_poly.entity_id
_entity_poly.type
_entity_poly.pdbx_seq_one_letter_code
_entity_poly.pdbx_strand_id
1 'polypeptide(L)'
;MPRLIGLVVIVLFIALLAVMRPRLPASLLARGWRAINRSDGGDPAWVIYYLGDMPKELIPSDARSLEDTVRTVGAALLAIPVFLLLALFVLAP
;
A
#
# COMPACT_ATOMS: atom_id res chain seq x y z
N MET A 1 -3.65 23.40 -13.60
CA MET A 1 -2.34 22.69 -13.54
C MET A 1 -1.86 22.31 -12.13
N PRO A 2 -1.96 23.12 -11.05
CA PRO A 2 -1.36 22.75 -9.75
C PRO A 2 -2.00 21.51 -9.09
N ARG A 3 -3.28 21.24 -9.37
CA ARG A 3 -4.00 20.07 -8.86
C ARG A 3 -3.42 18.73 -9.34
N LEU A 4 -2.86 18.70 -10.55
CA LEU A 4 -2.29 17.49 -11.16
C LEU A 4 -0.93 17.15 -10.53
N ILE A 5 -0.09 18.17 -10.33
CA ILE A 5 1.20 18.02 -9.63
C ILE A 5 0.97 17.57 -8.19
N GLY A 6 0.01 18.19 -7.48
CA GLY A 6 -0.37 17.80 -6.13
C GLY A 6 -0.81 16.33 -6.04
N LEU A 7 -1.66 15.89 -6.99
CA LEU A 7 -2.09 14.49 -7.07
C LEU A 7 -0.90 13.53 -7.26
N VAL A 8 0.01 13.83 -8.19
CA VAL A 8 1.19 13.00 -8.45
C VAL A 8 2.07 12.89 -7.20
N VAL A 9 2.35 13.99 -6.52
CA VAL A 9 3.14 13.99 -5.28
C VAL A 9 2.49 13.12 -4.21
N ILE A 10 1.17 13.21 -4.05
CA ILE A 10 0.42 12.37 -3.10
C ILE A 10 0.53 10.89 -3.47
N VAL A 11 0.37 10.53 -4.74
CA VAL A 11 0.48 9.14 -5.21
C VAL A 11 1.89 8.58 -4.96
N LEU A 12 2.94 9.36 -5.25
CA LEU A 12 4.32 8.97 -4.99
C LEU A 12 4.60 8.81 -3.49
N PHE A 13 4.05 9.71 -2.67
CA PHE A 13 4.18 9.63 -1.22
C PHE A 13 3.50 8.38 -0.66
N ILE A 14 2.29 8.06 -1.14
CA ILE A 14 1.58 6.83 -0.76
C ILE A 14 2.37 5.59 -1.21
N ALA A 15 2.90 5.58 -2.44
CA ALA A 15 3.73 4.47 -2.93
C ALA A 15 5.00 4.29 -2.10
N LEU A 16 5.66 5.38 -1.71
CA LEU A 16 6.80 5.36 -0.80
C LEU A 16 6.45 4.81 0.58
N LEU A 17 5.32 5.23 1.15
CA LEU A 17 4.80 4.68 2.40
C LEU A 17 4.51 3.18 2.29
N ALA A 18 3.95 2.73 1.16
CA ALA A 18 3.68 1.32 0.91
C ALA A 18 4.95 0.46 0.89
N VAL A 19 6.07 0.99 0.38
CA VAL A 19 7.36 0.28 0.40
C VAL A 19 8.00 0.28 1.78
N MET A 20 8.09 1.45 2.42
CA MET A 20 8.85 1.64 3.67
C MET A 20 8.11 1.12 4.90
N ARG A 21 6.77 1.25 4.92
CA ARG A 21 5.91 0.83 6.02
C ARG A 21 4.63 0.19 5.48
N PRO A 22 4.69 -0.98 4.83
CA PRO A 22 3.54 -1.64 4.19
C PRO A 22 2.38 -1.90 5.16
N ARG A 23 2.71 -2.06 6.46
CA ARG A 23 1.74 -2.22 7.54
C ARG A 23 0.72 -1.08 7.66
N LEU A 24 1.11 0.17 7.41
CA LEU A 24 0.20 1.32 7.49
C LEU A 24 -0.91 1.25 6.42
N PRO A 25 -0.58 1.17 5.11
CA PRO A 25 -1.58 0.96 4.07
C PRO A 25 -2.36 -0.35 4.27
N ALA A 26 -1.73 -1.45 4.69
CA ALA A 26 -2.45 -2.69 4.99
C ALA A 26 -3.53 -2.50 6.08
N SER A 27 -3.23 -1.71 7.12
CA SER A 27 -4.21 -1.38 8.17
C SER A 27 -5.35 -0.47 7.67
N LEU A 28 -5.06 0.43 6.74
CA LEU A 28 -6.09 1.25 6.08
C LEU A 28 -7.00 0.39 5.19
N LEU A 29 -6.43 -0.57 4.46
CA LEU A 29 -7.17 -1.55 3.68
C LEU A 29 -8.06 -2.41 4.58
N ALA A 30 -7.58 -2.85 5.74
CA ALA A 30 -8.37 -3.62 6.70
C ALA A 30 -9.58 -2.82 7.23
N ARG A 31 -9.39 -1.54 7.55
CA ARG A 31 -10.49 -0.64 7.94
C ARG A 31 -11.49 -0.44 6.80
N GLY A 32 -11.00 -0.27 5.57
CA GLY A 32 -11.83 -0.16 4.37
C GLY A 32 -12.65 -1.43 4.13
N TRP A 33 -12.03 -2.60 4.26
CA TRP A 33 -12.70 -3.89 4.16
C TRP A 33 -13.84 -4.00 5.17
N ARG A 34 -13.57 -3.77 6.46
CA ARG A 34 -14.59 -3.82 7.51
C ARG A 34 -15.69 -2.78 7.27
N ALA A 35 -15.40 -1.64 6.64
CA ALA A 35 -16.41 -0.65 6.31
C ALA A 35 -17.34 -1.09 5.17
N ILE A 36 -16.80 -1.80 4.16
CA ILE A 36 -17.52 -2.23 2.96
C ILE A 36 -18.28 -3.54 3.21
N ASN A 37 -17.67 -4.51 3.90
CA ASN A 37 -18.15 -5.89 4.01
C ASN A 37 -18.74 -6.22 5.39
N ARG A 38 -19.40 -5.26 6.06
CA ARG A 38 -19.97 -5.45 7.42
C ARG A 38 -20.97 -6.60 7.52
N SER A 39 -21.58 -7.03 6.41
CA SER A 39 -22.66 -8.02 6.37
C SER A 39 -22.20 -9.46 6.12
N ASP A 40 -20.96 -9.68 5.68
CA ASP A 40 -20.59 -10.92 5.02
C ASP A 40 -19.72 -11.81 5.92
N GLY A 41 -20.38 -12.64 6.73
CA GLY A 41 -19.80 -13.88 7.29
C GLY A 41 -18.62 -13.76 8.28
N GLY A 42 -18.15 -12.55 8.58
CA GLY A 42 -17.06 -12.28 9.53
C GLY A 42 -15.80 -11.74 8.85
N ASP A 43 -14.95 -11.07 9.64
CA ASP A 43 -13.74 -10.47 9.12
C ASP A 43 -12.68 -11.54 8.78
N PRO A 44 -11.99 -11.41 7.63
CA PRO A 44 -10.82 -12.24 7.31
C PRO A 44 -9.73 -12.13 8.39
N ALA A 45 -8.93 -13.19 8.56
CA ALA A 45 -7.87 -13.21 9.58
C ALA A 45 -6.87 -12.05 9.45
N TRP A 46 -6.53 -11.62 8.23
CA TRP A 46 -5.67 -10.45 8.01
C TRP A 46 -6.33 -9.14 8.48
N VAL A 47 -7.64 -8.99 8.33
CA VAL A 47 -8.40 -7.82 8.78
C VAL A 47 -8.37 -7.74 10.30
N ILE A 48 -8.69 -8.85 10.97
CA ILE A 48 -8.65 -8.98 12.44
C ILE A 48 -7.24 -8.65 12.96
N TYR A 49 -6.20 -9.17 12.31
CA TYR A 49 -4.80 -8.92 12.65
C TYR A 49 -4.43 -7.43 12.60
N TYR A 50 -4.77 -6.72 11.52
CA TYR A 50 -4.43 -5.30 11.39
C TYR A 50 -5.31 -4.36 12.23
N LEU A 51 -6.51 -4.80 12.60
CA LEU A 51 -7.40 -4.04 13.48
C LEU A 51 -7.03 -4.20 14.96
N GLY A 52 -6.11 -5.13 15.28
CA GLY A 52 -5.60 -5.33 16.64
C GLY A 52 -6.43 -6.30 17.47
N ASP A 53 -7.35 -7.01 16.83
CA ASP A 53 -8.25 -7.99 17.46
C ASP A 53 -7.58 -9.38 17.60
N MET A 54 -6.30 -9.51 17.22
CA MET A 54 -5.49 -10.75 17.30
C MET A 54 -4.15 -10.49 18.02
N PRO A 55 -3.63 -11.46 18.82
CA PRO A 55 -2.30 -11.37 19.42
C PRO A 55 -1.21 -11.18 18.35
N LYS A 56 -0.27 -10.27 18.59
CA LYS A 56 0.79 -9.92 17.62
C LYS A 56 1.72 -11.11 17.28
N GLU A 57 1.75 -12.11 18.15
CA GLU A 57 2.54 -13.34 18.00
C GLU A 57 1.95 -14.30 16.95
N LEU A 58 0.64 -14.20 16.66
CA LEU A 58 0.01 -14.89 15.54
C LEU A 58 -0.07 -13.94 14.35
N ILE A 59 0.92 -14.01 13.46
CA ILE A 59 0.86 -13.33 12.16
C ILE A 59 0.27 -14.30 11.13
N PRO A 60 -0.97 -14.09 10.65
CA PRO A 60 -1.56 -14.94 9.62
C PRO A 60 -0.71 -14.90 8.34
N SER A 61 -0.67 -16.01 7.60
CA SER A 61 -0.04 -16.09 6.27
C SER A 61 -0.55 -14.99 5.34
N ASP A 62 -1.85 -14.72 5.40
CA ASP A 62 -2.53 -13.79 4.50
C ASP A 62 -2.15 -12.33 4.80
N ALA A 63 -1.85 -12.02 6.07
CA ALA A 63 -1.34 -10.69 6.45
C ALA A 63 0.06 -10.45 5.89
N ARG A 64 0.94 -11.47 5.95
CA ARG A 64 2.26 -11.40 5.31
C ARG A 64 2.15 -11.23 3.80
N SER A 65 1.31 -12.04 3.15
CA SER A 65 1.04 -11.92 1.72
C SER A 65 0.51 -10.53 1.33
N LEU A 66 -0.33 -9.93 2.16
CA LEU A 66 -0.83 -8.57 1.94
C LEU A 66 0.28 -7.52 2.05
N GLU A 67 1.12 -7.60 3.08
CA GLU A 67 2.27 -6.69 3.24
C GLU A 67 3.24 -6.78 2.06
N ASP A 68 3.53 -7.99 1.58
CA ASP A 68 4.39 -8.21 0.41
C ASP A 68 3.74 -7.68 -0.87
N THR A 69 2.43 -7.87 -1.03
CA THR A 69 1.66 -7.32 -2.16
C THR A 69 1.68 -5.80 -2.15
N VAL A 70 1.39 -5.18 -1.01
CA VAL A 70 1.40 -3.73 -0.83
C VAL A 70 2.78 -3.14 -1.11
N ARG A 71 3.84 -3.79 -0.62
CA ARG A 71 5.22 -3.38 -0.91
C ARG A 71 5.53 -3.50 -2.40
N THR A 72 5.16 -4.60 -3.04
CA THR A 72 5.43 -4.84 -4.46
C THR A 72 4.72 -3.81 -5.35
N VAL A 73 3.44 -3.54 -5.07
CA VAL A 73 2.67 -2.51 -5.78
C VAL A 73 3.27 -1.12 -5.55
N GLY A 74 3.64 -0.79 -4.31
CA GLY A 74 4.34 0.46 -4.00
C GLY A 74 5.65 0.62 -4.78
N ALA A 75 6.46 -0.44 -4.85
CA ALA A 75 7.71 -0.44 -5.59
C ALA A 75 7.49 -0.28 -7.10
N ALA A 76 6.50 -0.98 -7.67
CA ALA A 76 6.14 -0.85 -9.08
C ALA A 76 5.68 0.58 -9.43
N LEU A 77 4.88 1.20 -8.56
CA LEU A 77 4.42 2.58 -8.72
C LEU A 77 5.57 3.60 -8.65
N LEU A 78 6.62 3.32 -7.88
CA LEU A 78 7.84 4.16 -7.84
C LEU A 78 8.80 3.87 -9.00
N ALA A 79 8.82 2.65 -9.52
CA ALA A 79 9.72 2.26 -10.60
C ALA A 79 9.45 3.06 -11.88
N ILE A 80 8.17 3.26 -12.24
CA ILE A 80 7.77 4.02 -13.44
C ILE A 80 8.35 5.45 -13.45
N PRO A 81 8.12 6.31 -12.45
CA PRO A 81 8.66 7.67 -12.43
C PRO A 81 10.18 7.70 -12.33
N VAL A 82 10.81 6.77 -11.60
CA VAL A 82 12.27 6.66 -11.56
C VAL A 82 12.83 6.33 -12.94
N PHE A 83 12.23 5.38 -13.64
CA PHE A 83 12.66 5.00 -14.99
C PHE A 83 12.46 6.14 -15.99
N LEU A 84 11.36 6.88 -15.90
CA LEU A 84 11.11 8.06 -16.72
C LEU A 84 12.14 9.17 -16.46
N LEU A 85 12.46 9.45 -15.19
CA LEU A 85 13.48 10.44 -14.82
C LEU A 85 14.86 10.03 -15.33
N LEU A 86 15.22 8.75 -15.21
CA LEU A 86 16.47 8.21 -15.75
C LEU A 86 16.52 8.33 -17.27
N ALA A 87 15.44 7.96 -17.97
CA ALA A 87 15.36 8.09 -19.42
C ALA A 87 15.52 9.55 -19.86
N LEU A 88 14.86 10.49 -19.17
CA LEU A 88 15.01 11.93 -19.42
C LEU A 88 16.44 12.41 -19.15
N PHE A 89 17.08 11.96 -18.08
CA PHE A 89 18.47 12.32 -17.78
C PHE A 89 19.45 11.80 -18.83
N VAL A 90 19.25 10.58 -19.33
CA VAL A 90 20.10 9.96 -20.37
C VAL A 90 19.86 10.59 -21.75
N LEU A 91 18.62 10.98 -22.06
CA LEU A 91 18.23 11.55 -23.36
C LEU A 91 18.34 13.07 -23.42
N ALA A 92 18.53 13.75 -22.28
CA ALA A 92 18.77 15.18 -22.24
C ALA A 92 20.18 15.48 -22.80
N PRO A 93 20.31 16.40 -23.77
CA PRO A 93 21.59 16.75 -24.38
C PRO A 93 22.55 17.49 -23.44
#